data_AF-K0T6K1-F1
#
_entry.id   AF-K0T6K1-F1
#
_cell.length_a   1.000
_cell.length_b   1.000
_cell.length_c   1.000
_cell.angle_alpha   90.00
_cell.angle_beta   90.00
_cell.angle_gamma   90.00
#
_symmetry.space_group_name_H-M   'P 1'
#
loop_
_entity.id
_entity.type
_entity.pdbx_description
1 polymer ?
#
loop_
_entity_poly.entity_id
_entity_poly.type
_entity_poly.pdbx_seq_one_letter_code
_entity_poly.pdbx_strand_id
1 'polypeptide(L)'
;MASQDRDLNRNDLSVGTEVTIVGLKSEKGKIHNGKIGVVSSPLDPTTERYAVKLQDGEKMLSIKPSNLRTKNSKNTDDKKLNDLEMKYLYENRHDMVSKLMQFMEFSGKFSGQRAPDNPRLFEKAPPQPDCEICMLPLPLSRLERDFQYCCGKSIPVVESKAMARCLKRHMKRGNANAFTIMGECTYRGTEGFRQDAAKGKELLEKGAELGDSAAYGHLGDIHADVDRDAPKAMKCWETGALMPVPNLHSRHRMGMMEWDLLGSTERAVMHWRVAAGRCGYKKSMTSLMEANKTGHITKDDLSATLQAYKESVDSMSSLDRKRAVEIRNSGIFG
;
A
#
# COMPACT_ATOMS: atom_id res chain seq x y z
N MET A 1 -12.01 -14.57 47.73
CA MET A 1 -10.67 -14.29 47.19
C MET A 1 -10.52 -15.07 45.90
N ALA A 2 -10.26 -14.34 44.79
CA ALA A 2 -9.86 -14.73 43.43
C ALA A 2 -10.73 -15.79 42.71
N SER A 3 -11.48 -15.58 41.61
CA SER A 3 -11.42 -14.73 40.39
C SER A 3 -10.23 -14.99 39.45
N GLN A 4 -10.58 -15.27 38.18
CA GLN A 4 -9.77 -15.27 36.94
C GLN A 4 -8.88 -16.52 36.75
N ASP A 5 -8.76 -17.17 35.59
CA ASP A 5 -9.11 -16.86 34.20
C ASP A 5 -9.37 -18.17 33.43
N ARG A 6 -10.38 -18.20 32.55
CA ARG A 6 -10.42 -19.15 31.43
C ARG A 6 -10.81 -18.39 30.17
N ASP A 7 -9.78 -18.07 29.39
CA ASP A 7 -9.74 -17.70 27.98
C ASP A 7 -11.08 -17.47 27.27
N LEU A 8 -11.48 -16.19 27.22
CA LEU A 8 -12.46 -15.66 26.29
C LEU A 8 -11.82 -15.54 24.89
N ASN A 9 -11.86 -16.61 24.09
CA ASN A 9 -11.61 -16.51 22.65
C ASN A 9 -12.28 -17.66 21.86
N ARG A 10 -13.61 -17.61 21.76
CA ARG A 10 -14.37 -18.34 20.72
C ARG A 10 -15.34 -17.36 20.08
N ASN A 11 -15.07 -17.00 18.82
CA ASN A 11 -16.04 -16.32 17.96
C ASN A 11 -17.18 -17.31 17.67
N ASP A 12 -18.14 -17.42 18.59
CA ASP A 12 -19.35 -18.20 18.36
C ASP A 12 -20.14 -17.54 17.23
N LEU A 13 -20.45 -18.33 16.19
CA LEU A 13 -21.24 -17.87 15.06
C LEU A 13 -22.70 -17.71 15.51
N SER A 14 -23.26 -16.52 15.32
CA SER A 14 -24.68 -16.26 15.60
C SER A 14 -25.58 -16.92 14.55
N VAL A 15 -26.79 -17.29 14.96
CA VAL A 15 -27.83 -17.77 14.05
C VAL A 15 -28.12 -16.71 12.99
N GLY A 16 -28.23 -17.12 11.73
CA GLY A 16 -28.35 -16.24 10.57
C GLY A 16 -27.03 -15.89 9.89
N THR A 17 -25.87 -16.28 10.46
CA THR A 17 -24.56 -16.03 9.84
C THR A 17 -24.36 -16.89 8.59
N GLU A 18 -24.01 -16.26 7.47
CA GLU A 18 -23.62 -16.95 6.23
C GLU A 18 -22.19 -17.51 6.35
N VAL A 19 -22.04 -18.80 6.01
CA VAL A 19 -20.81 -19.56 6.16
C VAL A 19 -20.53 -20.41 4.92
N THR A 20 -19.26 -20.56 4.58
CA THR A 20 -18.77 -21.51 3.57
C THR A 20 -18.22 -22.75 4.26
N ILE A 21 -18.63 -23.93 3.79
CA ILE A 21 -18.15 -25.21 4.31
C ILE A 21 -16.79 -25.53 3.68
N VAL A 22 -15.80 -25.89 4.50
CA VAL A 22 -14.44 -26.25 4.07
C VAL A 22 -13.88 -27.41 4.89
N GLY A 23 -12.90 -28.13 4.36
CA GLY A 23 -12.10 -29.08 5.15
C GLY A 23 -12.77 -30.40 5.53
N LEU A 24 -13.95 -30.73 5.00
CA LEU A 24 -14.57 -32.05 5.22
C LEU A 24 -13.79 -33.14 4.47
N LYS A 25 -13.40 -34.20 5.20
CA LYS A 25 -12.53 -35.28 4.68
C LYS A 25 -13.25 -36.58 4.35
N SER A 26 -14.49 -36.78 4.79
CA SER A 26 -15.25 -38.01 4.52
C SER A 26 -15.81 -38.03 3.09
N GLU A 27 -15.97 -39.22 2.49
CA GLU A 27 -16.55 -39.42 1.14
C GLU A 27 -17.85 -38.63 0.94
N LYS A 28 -18.77 -38.76 1.91
CA LYS A 28 -20.07 -38.06 1.92
C LYS A 28 -19.98 -36.58 2.30
N GLY A 29 -18.87 -36.13 2.90
CA GLY A 29 -18.67 -34.75 3.36
C GLY A 29 -17.97 -33.87 2.32
N LYS A 30 -17.03 -34.43 1.54
CA LYS A 30 -16.24 -33.69 0.54
C LYS A 30 -17.11 -32.97 -0.49
N ILE A 31 -18.24 -33.56 -0.87
CA ILE A 31 -19.22 -32.99 -1.82
C ILE A 31 -19.84 -31.67 -1.35
N HIS A 32 -19.72 -31.34 -0.06
CA HIS A 32 -20.25 -30.12 0.53
C HIS A 32 -19.19 -29.03 0.70
N ASN A 33 -17.91 -29.32 0.48
CA ASN A 33 -16.86 -28.29 0.51
C ASN A 33 -17.10 -27.27 -0.61
N GLY A 34 -16.99 -25.98 -0.29
CA GLY A 34 -17.26 -24.86 -1.19
C GLY A 34 -18.73 -24.41 -1.23
N LYS A 35 -19.66 -25.19 -0.64
CA LYS A 35 -21.07 -24.77 -0.54
C LYS A 35 -21.27 -23.70 0.53
N ILE A 36 -22.26 -22.85 0.28
CA ILE A 36 -22.67 -21.77 1.17
C ILE A 36 -23.94 -22.20 1.91
N GLY A 37 -23.98 -21.92 3.21
CA GLY A 37 -25.15 -22.11 4.03
C GLY A 37 -25.26 -21.06 5.11
N VAL A 38 -26.36 -21.12 5.86
CA VAL A 38 -26.67 -20.20 6.96
C VAL A 38 -26.74 -21.00 8.25
N VAL A 39 -26.11 -20.49 9.30
CA VAL A 39 -26.19 -21.07 10.65
C VAL A 39 -27.63 -20.98 11.13
N SER A 40 -28.27 -22.13 11.33
CA SER A 40 -29.69 -22.23 11.69
C SER A 40 -29.93 -22.43 13.18
N SER A 41 -28.92 -22.87 13.92
CA SER A 41 -28.98 -23.04 15.38
C SER A 41 -27.67 -22.58 16.03
N PRO A 42 -27.70 -22.18 17.31
CA PRO A 42 -26.48 -21.98 18.09
C PRO A 42 -25.63 -23.26 18.13
N LEU A 43 -24.38 -23.13 18.58
CA LEU A 43 -23.48 -24.26 18.78
C LEU A 43 -24.11 -25.23 19.78
N ASP A 44 -24.33 -26.47 19.37
CA ASP A 44 -24.81 -27.51 20.28
C ASP A 44 -23.68 -27.90 21.25
N PRO A 45 -23.85 -27.71 22.57
CA PRO A 45 -22.81 -28.00 23.56
C PRO A 45 -22.51 -29.50 23.69
N THR A 46 -23.40 -30.37 23.23
CA THR A 46 -23.25 -31.83 23.32
C THR A 46 -22.45 -32.36 22.13
N THR A 47 -22.74 -31.87 20.93
CA THR A 47 -22.13 -32.36 19.69
C THR A 47 -20.98 -31.49 19.18
N GLU A 48 -20.79 -30.30 19.77
CA GLU A 48 -19.85 -29.25 19.36
C GLU A 48 -19.96 -28.87 17.88
N ARG A 49 -21.19 -28.82 17.36
CA ARG A 49 -21.49 -28.57 15.95
C ARG A 49 -22.62 -27.56 15.76
N TYR A 50 -22.55 -26.83 14.66
CA TYR A 50 -23.63 -25.98 14.18
C TYR A 50 -24.54 -26.74 13.23
N ALA A 51 -25.84 -26.47 13.27
CA ALA A 51 -26.73 -26.81 12.16
C ALA A 51 -26.62 -25.72 11.09
N VAL A 52 -26.23 -26.11 9.87
CA VAL A 52 -26.08 -25.23 8.72
C VAL A 52 -27.09 -25.63 7.66
N LYS A 53 -27.98 -24.71 7.30
CA LYS A 53 -28.94 -24.88 6.20
C LYS A 53 -28.28 -24.42 4.91
N LEU A 54 -28.13 -25.31 3.93
CA LEU A 54 -27.53 -24.96 2.65
C LEU A 54 -28.47 -24.07 1.82
N GLN A 55 -27.92 -23.22 0.95
CA GLN A 55 -28.71 -22.39 0.04
C GLN A 55 -29.28 -23.17 -1.15
N ASP A 56 -28.69 -24.32 -1.50
CA ASP A 56 -29.03 -25.14 -2.68
C ASP A 56 -30.05 -26.26 -2.37
N GLY A 57 -30.64 -26.28 -1.17
CA GLY A 57 -31.74 -27.19 -0.82
C GLY A 57 -32.16 -27.10 0.65
N GLU A 58 -33.25 -27.78 1.03
CA GLU A 58 -33.76 -27.78 2.42
C GLU A 58 -32.90 -28.60 3.41
N LYS A 59 -31.78 -29.17 2.96
CA LYS A 59 -30.97 -30.07 3.76
C LYS A 59 -30.16 -29.31 4.80
N MET A 60 -30.33 -29.70 6.07
CA MET A 60 -29.49 -29.24 7.18
C MET A 60 -28.31 -30.18 7.39
N LEU A 61 -27.13 -29.60 7.63
CA LEU A 61 -25.90 -30.33 7.93
C LEU A 61 -25.36 -29.94 9.31
N SER A 62 -24.90 -30.92 10.08
CA SER A 62 -24.24 -30.70 11.37
C SER A 62 -22.72 -30.62 11.21
N ILE A 63 -22.16 -29.41 11.29
CA ILE A 63 -20.78 -29.09 10.90
C ILE A 63 -19.99 -28.52 12.09
N LYS A 64 -18.75 -28.98 12.27
CA LYS A 64 -17.84 -28.45 13.30
C LYS A 64 -17.40 -27.02 12.96
N PRO A 65 -17.17 -26.14 13.96
CA PRO A 65 -16.68 -24.78 13.74
C PRO A 65 -15.42 -24.70 12.85
N SER A 66 -14.49 -25.66 13.00
CA SER A 66 -13.25 -25.71 12.23
C SER A 66 -13.45 -25.90 10.72
N ASN A 67 -14.62 -26.40 10.30
CA ASN A 67 -15.00 -26.64 8.92
C ASN A 67 -15.92 -25.55 8.35
N LEU A 68 -16.08 -24.42 9.05
CA LEU A 68 -16.83 -23.26 8.60
C LEU A 68 -15.89 -22.06 8.45
N ARG A 69 -16.15 -21.23 7.45
CA ARG A 69 -15.49 -19.92 7.26
C ARG A 69 -16.55 -18.87 6.98
N THR A 70 -16.47 -17.73 7.64
CA THR A 70 -17.30 -16.57 7.33
C THR A 70 -16.63 -15.74 6.24
N LYS A 71 -17.42 -15.00 5.43
CA LYS A 71 -16.87 -14.04 4.45
C LYS A 71 -15.88 -13.03 5.09
N ASN A 72 -15.98 -12.80 6.39
CA ASN A 72 -15.15 -11.84 7.13
C ASN A 72 -13.89 -12.43 7.80
N SER A 73 -13.65 -13.75 7.76
CA SER A 73 -12.47 -14.32 8.46
C SER A 73 -11.14 -13.98 7.79
N LYS A 74 -11.13 -13.66 6.48
CA LYS A 74 -9.95 -13.07 5.82
C LYS A 74 -9.70 -11.64 6.32
N ASN A 75 -10.78 -10.88 6.56
CA ASN A 75 -10.72 -9.47 6.94
C ASN A 75 -10.14 -9.24 8.34
N THR A 76 -10.28 -10.13 9.31
CA THR A 76 -9.75 -9.92 10.67
C THR A 76 -8.25 -10.15 10.79
N ASP A 77 -7.73 -11.14 10.08
CA ASP A 77 -6.29 -11.43 10.06
C ASP A 77 -5.56 -10.46 9.12
N ASP A 78 -6.14 -10.11 7.97
CA ASP A 78 -5.64 -9.03 7.09
C ASP A 78 -5.75 -7.65 7.77
N LYS A 79 -6.78 -7.40 8.60
CA LYS A 79 -6.89 -6.15 9.38
C LYS A 79 -5.86 -6.11 10.49
N LYS A 80 -5.64 -7.19 11.24
CA LYS A 80 -4.57 -7.24 12.24
C LYS A 80 -3.18 -7.11 11.62
N LEU A 81 -2.93 -7.78 10.48
CA LEU A 81 -1.67 -7.67 9.75
C LEU A 81 -1.48 -6.25 9.19
N ASN A 82 -2.53 -5.64 8.62
CA ASN A 82 -2.52 -4.24 8.20
C ASN A 82 -2.33 -3.29 9.39
N ASP A 83 -2.98 -3.52 10.54
CA ASP A 83 -2.85 -2.67 11.73
C ASP A 83 -1.43 -2.78 12.32
N LEU A 84 -0.81 -3.97 12.31
CA LEU A 84 0.59 -4.18 12.70
C LEU A 84 1.58 -3.58 11.69
N GLU A 85 1.37 -3.75 10.39
CA GLU A 85 2.17 -3.10 9.34
C GLU A 85 2.04 -1.58 9.41
N MET A 86 0.84 -1.07 9.66
CA MET A 86 0.59 0.36 9.82
C MET A 86 1.23 0.90 11.09
N LYS A 87 1.21 0.14 12.19
CA LYS A 87 1.92 0.47 13.42
C LYS A 87 3.44 0.45 13.22
N TYR A 88 3.99 -0.57 12.56
CA TYR A 88 5.41 -0.67 12.22
C TYR A 88 5.88 0.46 11.29
N LEU A 89 5.09 0.78 10.26
CA LEU A 89 5.35 1.93 9.37
C LEU A 89 5.24 3.28 10.11
N TYR A 90 4.47 3.35 11.18
CA TYR A 90 4.29 4.54 12.02
C TYR A 90 5.41 4.71 13.06
N GLU A 91 5.84 3.63 13.71
CA GLU A 91 6.95 3.64 14.66
C GLU A 91 8.28 3.93 13.93
N ASN A 92 8.49 3.38 12.73
CA ASN A 92 9.66 3.71 11.90
C ASN A 92 9.57 5.10 11.23
N ARG A 93 8.36 5.67 11.09
CA ARG A 93 8.13 7.04 10.60
C ARG A 93 8.66 8.07 11.59
N HIS A 94 8.35 7.90 12.88
CA HIS A 94 8.84 8.78 13.94
C HIS A 94 10.34 8.62 14.16
N ASP A 95 10.88 7.40 14.06
CA ASP A 95 12.31 7.14 14.26
C ASP A 95 13.20 7.83 13.20
N MET A 96 12.82 7.78 11.91
CA MET A 96 13.57 8.44 10.84
C MET A 96 13.61 9.97 11.02
N VAL A 97 12.45 10.59 11.20
CA VAL A 97 12.34 12.04 11.32
C VAL A 97 12.92 12.53 12.65
N SER A 98 12.74 11.78 13.74
CA SER A 98 13.39 12.08 15.03
C SER A 98 14.91 11.99 14.94
N LYS A 99 15.47 10.99 14.24
CA LYS A 99 16.92 10.90 13.99
C LYS A 99 17.44 12.06 13.15
N LEU A 100 16.65 12.50 12.15
CA LEU A 100 17.00 13.66 11.34
C LEU A 100 16.91 14.96 12.17
N MET A 101 15.88 15.11 13.01
CA MET A 101 15.72 16.22 13.95
C MET A 101 16.90 16.32 14.92
N GLN A 102 17.23 15.23 15.62
CA GLN A 102 18.37 15.18 16.55
C GLN A 102 19.69 15.56 15.86
N PHE A 103 19.92 15.08 14.64
CA PHE A 103 21.11 15.43 13.88
C PHE A 103 21.12 16.90 13.43
N MET A 104 19.98 17.44 13.01
CA MET A 104 19.87 18.82 12.53
C MET A 104 19.99 19.85 13.66
N GLU A 105 19.42 19.55 14.84
CA GLU A 105 19.61 20.33 16.07
C GLU A 105 21.09 20.33 16.48
N PHE A 106 21.74 19.16 16.46
CA PHE A 106 23.15 19.02 16.81
C PHE A 106 24.10 19.72 15.82
N SER A 107 23.77 19.72 14.52
CA SER A 107 24.65 20.26 13.47
C SER A 107 24.44 21.75 13.15
N GLY A 108 23.43 22.40 13.75
CA GLY A 108 23.13 23.83 13.50
C GLY A 108 22.72 24.14 12.06
N LYS A 109 22.40 23.13 11.24
CA LYS A 109 22.04 23.26 9.82
C LYS A 109 20.56 23.58 9.59
N PHE A 110 19.76 23.65 10.65
CA PHE A 110 18.37 24.05 10.55
C PHE A 110 18.26 25.57 10.54
N SER A 111 18.09 26.17 9.36
CA SER A 111 17.84 27.61 9.25
C SER A 111 16.42 28.01 9.65
N GLY A 112 15.51 27.05 9.88
CA GLY A 112 14.08 27.28 10.15
C GLY A 112 13.32 28.01 9.04
N GLN A 113 14.01 28.42 7.98
CA GLN A 113 13.48 29.26 6.92
C GLN A 113 13.17 28.41 5.70
N ARG A 114 11.88 28.43 5.37
CA ARG A 114 11.28 27.79 4.21
C ARG A 114 11.69 28.52 2.93
N ALA A 115 11.98 27.77 1.86
CA ALA A 115 12.03 28.35 0.53
C ALA A 115 10.62 28.85 0.10
N PRO A 116 10.51 29.89 -0.75
CA PRO A 116 9.22 30.37 -1.25
C PRO A 116 8.47 29.25 -1.96
N ASP A 117 7.17 29.13 -1.68
CA ASP A 117 6.35 28.06 -2.25
C ASP A 117 6.17 28.20 -3.77
N ASN A 118 6.20 27.05 -4.46
CA ASN A 118 5.63 26.97 -5.79
C ASN A 118 4.09 27.04 -5.70
N PRO A 119 3.42 28.03 -6.32
CA PRO A 119 1.97 28.17 -6.24
C PRO A 119 1.21 26.97 -6.82
N ARG A 120 1.86 26.19 -7.70
CA ARG A 120 1.27 25.00 -8.33
C ARG A 120 1.28 23.75 -7.45
N LEU A 121 1.87 23.81 -6.25
CA LEU A 121 2.10 22.64 -5.41
C LEU A 121 0.80 21.91 -5.02
N PHE A 122 -0.28 22.65 -4.81
CA PHE A 122 -1.59 22.11 -4.41
C PHE A 122 -2.67 22.20 -5.52
N GLU A 123 -2.29 22.69 -6.71
CA GLU A 123 -3.19 22.74 -7.88
C GLU A 123 -3.67 21.34 -8.29
N LYS A 124 -4.74 21.29 -9.09
CA LYS A 124 -5.30 20.03 -9.59
C LYS A 124 -4.30 19.37 -10.54
N ALA A 125 -3.67 18.27 -10.10
CA ALA A 125 -2.80 17.47 -10.95
C ALA A 125 -3.62 16.98 -12.16
N PRO A 126 -3.03 16.93 -13.37
CA PRO A 126 -3.73 16.44 -14.54
C PRO A 126 -4.21 15.00 -14.31
N PRO A 127 -5.33 14.59 -14.93
CA PRO A 127 -5.80 13.21 -14.85
C PRO A 127 -4.68 12.23 -15.24
N GLN A 128 -4.65 11.08 -14.57
CA GLN A 128 -3.64 10.06 -14.85
C GLN A 128 -3.72 9.69 -16.34
N PRO A 129 -2.59 9.65 -17.06
CA PRO A 129 -2.61 9.19 -18.44
C PRO A 129 -3.02 7.72 -18.47
N ASP A 130 -3.75 7.35 -19.51
CA ASP A 130 -4.01 5.95 -19.81
C ASP A 130 -2.71 5.25 -20.20
N CYS A 131 -2.64 3.96 -19.90
CA CYS A 131 -1.55 3.13 -20.37
C CYS A 131 -1.56 3.11 -21.90
N GLU A 132 -0.47 3.54 -22.54
CA GLU A 132 -0.34 3.57 -24.01
C GLU A 132 -0.52 2.20 -24.69
N ILE A 133 -0.47 1.12 -23.90
CA ILE A 133 -0.62 -0.26 -24.36
C ILE A 133 -2.08 -0.73 -24.26
N CYS A 134 -2.68 -0.62 -23.07
CA CYS A 134 -4.00 -1.18 -22.80
C CYS A 134 -5.12 -0.14 -22.72
N MET A 135 -4.80 1.15 -22.89
CA MET A 135 -5.71 2.29 -22.80
C MET A 135 -6.53 2.31 -21.50
N LEU A 136 -5.98 1.74 -20.41
CA LEU A 136 -6.58 1.80 -19.07
C LEU A 136 -5.84 2.80 -18.18
N PRO A 137 -6.51 3.50 -17.25
CA PRO A 137 -5.89 4.50 -16.37
C PRO A 137 -4.72 3.94 -15.57
N LEU A 138 -3.51 4.51 -15.66
CA LEU A 138 -2.35 3.96 -14.94
C LEU A 138 -2.60 3.86 -13.41
N PRO A 139 -2.03 2.85 -12.70
CA PRO A 139 -2.12 2.76 -11.25
C PRO A 139 -1.65 4.05 -10.57
N LEU A 140 -2.37 4.42 -9.51
CA LEU A 140 -2.25 5.74 -8.90
C LEU A 140 -0.85 6.01 -8.34
N SER A 141 -0.21 5.01 -7.73
CA SER A 141 1.18 5.06 -7.30
C SER A 141 2.10 4.34 -8.30
N ARG A 142 3.22 4.96 -8.68
CA ARG A 142 4.27 4.27 -9.47
C ARG A 142 4.86 3.07 -8.72
N LEU A 143 4.91 3.11 -7.39
CA LEU A 143 5.37 1.99 -6.55
C LEU A 143 4.38 0.81 -6.55
N GLU A 144 3.15 1.04 -7.00
CA GLU A 144 2.12 0.00 -7.20
C GLU A 144 2.06 -0.45 -8.67
N ARG A 145 3.00 0.02 -9.51
CA ARG A 145 3.18 -0.46 -10.88
C ARG A 145 4.20 -1.57 -10.90
N ASP A 146 3.72 -2.80 -11.01
CA ASP A 146 4.56 -3.91 -11.40
C ASP A 146 5.06 -3.68 -12.84
N PHE A 147 6.36 -3.89 -13.08
CA PHE A 147 6.93 -3.87 -14.44
C PHE A 147 6.35 -5.06 -15.23
N GLN A 148 5.23 -4.83 -15.92
CA GLN A 148 4.64 -5.82 -16.80
C GLN A 148 4.95 -5.47 -18.24
N TYR A 149 5.64 -6.40 -18.90
CA TYR A 149 5.84 -6.39 -20.34
C TYR A 149 4.45 -6.23 -20.97
N CYS A 150 4.28 -5.19 -21.79
CA CYS A 150 3.20 -5.09 -22.76
C CYS A 150 2.85 -6.49 -23.34
N CYS A 151 1.81 -7.14 -22.78
CA CYS A 151 1.22 -8.48 -23.05
C CYS A 151 0.96 -9.36 -21.81
N GLY A 152 1.03 -8.85 -20.58
CA GLY A 152 0.56 -9.61 -19.39
C GLY A 152 1.49 -10.73 -18.93
N LYS A 153 2.77 -10.70 -19.34
CA LYS A 153 3.81 -11.56 -18.76
C LYS A 153 4.50 -10.82 -17.62
N SER A 154 4.36 -11.34 -16.40
CA SER A 154 5.21 -10.97 -15.27
C SER A 154 6.65 -11.38 -15.59
N ILE A 155 7.61 -10.56 -15.17
CA ILE A 155 8.96 -11.09 -14.95
C ILE A 155 8.82 -11.95 -13.70
N PRO A 156 9.10 -13.27 -13.77
CA PRO A 156 9.17 -14.06 -12.57
C PRO A 156 10.27 -13.43 -11.70
N VAL A 157 9.86 -12.82 -10.58
CA VAL A 157 10.74 -12.24 -9.55
C VAL A 157 11.70 -13.30 -8.98
N VAL A 158 11.46 -14.56 -9.32
CA VAL A 158 12.26 -15.73 -8.96
C VAL A 158 13.65 -15.80 -9.64
N GLU A 159 13.94 -15.00 -10.67
CA GLU A 159 15.30 -14.93 -11.22
C GLU A 159 15.78 -13.47 -11.42
N SER A 160 16.54 -12.95 -10.44
CA SER A 160 17.12 -11.58 -10.48
C SER A 160 17.90 -11.27 -11.76
N LYS A 161 18.50 -12.31 -12.38
CA LYS A 161 19.18 -12.20 -13.68
C LYS A 161 18.20 -11.91 -14.82
N ALA A 162 17.01 -12.49 -14.84
CA ALA A 162 15.99 -12.21 -15.84
C ALA A 162 15.47 -10.78 -15.73
N MET A 163 15.21 -10.32 -14.51
CA MET A 163 14.82 -8.94 -14.22
C MET A 163 15.91 -7.95 -14.66
N ALA A 164 17.16 -8.18 -14.27
CA ALA A 164 18.29 -7.34 -14.66
C ALA A 164 18.48 -7.28 -16.18
N ARG A 165 18.36 -8.42 -16.89
CA ARG A 165 18.43 -8.46 -18.36
C ARG A 165 17.31 -7.64 -18.99
N CYS A 166 16.09 -7.73 -18.45
CA CYS A 166 14.94 -6.97 -18.93
C CYS A 166 15.15 -5.47 -18.73
N LEU A 167 15.44 -5.03 -17.50
CA LEU A 167 15.68 -3.63 -17.17
C LEU A 167 16.79 -3.03 -18.06
N LYS A 168 17.90 -3.75 -18.25
CA LYS A 168 18.98 -3.32 -19.15
C LYS A 168 18.52 -3.10 -20.60
N ARG A 169 17.59 -3.90 -21.14
CA ARG A 169 17.04 -3.67 -22.49
C ARG A 169 16.19 -2.41 -22.56
N HIS A 170 15.42 -2.12 -21.52
CA HIS A 170 14.61 -0.91 -21.44
C HIS A 170 15.45 0.35 -21.20
N MET A 171 16.51 0.24 -20.39
CA MET A 171 17.49 1.32 -20.21
C MET A 171 18.17 1.68 -21.54
N LYS A 172 18.52 0.69 -22.38
CA LYS A 172 19.05 0.93 -23.74
C LYS A 172 18.09 1.70 -24.65
N ARG A 173 16.77 1.63 -24.37
CA ARG A 173 15.73 2.39 -25.09
C ARG A 173 15.39 3.73 -24.40
N GLY A 174 16.15 4.14 -23.39
CA GLY A 174 15.93 5.38 -22.66
C GLY A 174 14.72 5.36 -21.72
N ASN A 175 14.22 4.19 -21.32
CA ASN A 175 13.07 4.11 -20.41
C ASN A 175 13.47 4.56 -18.99
N ALA A 176 13.02 5.76 -18.59
CA ALA A 176 13.35 6.37 -17.31
C ALA A 176 13.01 5.48 -16.10
N ASN A 177 11.83 4.84 -16.10
CA ASN A 177 11.38 3.97 -15.01
C ASN A 177 12.27 2.73 -14.83
N ALA A 178 12.85 2.20 -15.93
CA ALA A 178 13.78 1.07 -15.83
C ALA A 178 15.08 1.44 -15.10
N PHE A 179 15.56 2.68 -15.27
CA PHE A 179 16.68 3.20 -14.48
C PHE A 179 16.31 3.31 -13.01
N THR A 180 15.13 3.83 -12.70
CA THR A 180 14.64 3.98 -11.32
C THR A 180 14.54 2.66 -10.59
N ILE A 181 13.87 1.65 -11.19
CA ILE A 181 13.69 0.33 -10.58
C ILE A 181 15.04 -0.36 -10.36
N MET A 182 15.92 -0.33 -11.38
CA MET A 182 17.25 -0.94 -11.24
C MET A 182 18.08 -0.21 -10.18
N GLY A 183 17.97 1.11 -10.12
CA GLY A 183 18.63 1.95 -9.11
C GLY A 183 18.18 1.61 -7.70
N GLU A 184 16.88 1.52 -7.44
CA GLU A 184 16.35 1.13 -6.13
C GLU A 184 16.81 -0.27 -5.72
N CYS A 185 16.64 -1.26 -6.60
CA CYS A 185 17.01 -2.64 -6.28
C CYS A 185 18.50 -2.77 -5.99
N THR A 186 19.35 -2.09 -6.77
CA THR A 186 20.80 -2.08 -6.57
C THR A 186 21.19 -1.32 -5.31
N TYR A 187 20.52 -0.20 -5.00
CA TYR A 187 20.78 0.60 -3.80
C TYR A 187 20.48 -0.18 -2.51
N ARG A 188 19.34 -0.88 -2.47
CA ARG A 188 18.88 -1.63 -1.30
C ARG A 188 19.41 -3.07 -1.25
N GLY A 189 19.86 -3.62 -2.38
CA GLY A 189 20.22 -5.03 -2.50
C GLY A 189 19.00 -5.97 -2.45
N THR A 190 17.87 -5.55 -3.02
CA THR A 190 16.60 -6.30 -3.05
C THR A 190 16.40 -7.02 -4.39
N GLU A 191 15.40 -7.89 -4.48
CA GLU A 191 15.04 -8.60 -5.73
C GLU A 191 16.22 -9.40 -6.35
N GLY A 192 17.12 -9.88 -5.48
CA GLY A 192 18.33 -10.63 -5.83
C GLY A 192 19.40 -9.81 -6.56
N PHE A 193 19.37 -8.48 -6.46
CA PHE A 193 20.47 -7.60 -6.83
C PHE A 193 21.49 -7.52 -5.71
N ARG A 194 22.78 -7.46 -6.06
CA ARG A 194 23.84 -7.16 -5.10
C ARG A 194 23.73 -5.69 -4.69
N GLN A 195 23.80 -5.43 -3.39
CA GLN A 195 23.80 -4.06 -2.89
C GLN A 195 25.03 -3.29 -3.37
N ASP A 196 24.78 -2.14 -3.99
CA ASP A 196 25.76 -1.12 -4.37
C ASP A 196 25.07 0.26 -4.32
N ALA A 197 25.23 0.94 -3.18
CA ALA A 197 24.56 2.22 -2.92
C ALA A 197 25.01 3.33 -3.89
N ALA A 198 26.30 3.36 -4.25
CA ALA A 198 26.84 4.35 -5.17
C ALA A 198 26.25 4.16 -6.57
N LYS A 199 26.26 2.91 -7.07
CA LYS A 199 25.69 2.62 -8.38
C LYS A 199 24.18 2.79 -8.42
N GLY A 200 23.50 2.42 -7.33
CA GLY A 200 22.06 2.63 -7.17
C GLY A 200 21.68 4.10 -7.26
N LYS A 201 22.43 4.98 -6.57
CA LYS A 201 22.22 6.44 -6.62
C LYS A 201 22.46 7.01 -8.02
N GLU A 202 23.53 6.61 -8.70
CA GLU A 202 23.81 7.04 -10.10
C GLU A 202 22.66 6.65 -11.06
N LEU A 203 22.11 5.43 -10.91
CA LEU A 203 20.97 4.98 -11.71
C LEU A 203 19.69 5.77 -11.41
N LEU A 204 19.45 6.13 -10.14
CA LEU A 204 18.33 6.99 -9.75
C LEU A 204 18.51 8.41 -10.33
N GLU A 205 19.70 8.99 -10.25
CA GLU A 205 20.02 10.28 -10.90
C GLU A 205 19.71 10.22 -12.39
N LYS A 206 20.07 9.12 -13.07
CA LYS A 206 19.74 8.95 -14.48
C LYS A 206 18.25 8.83 -14.76
N GLY A 207 17.51 8.12 -13.90
CA GLY A 207 16.04 8.06 -13.98
C GLY A 207 15.38 9.43 -13.82
N ALA A 208 15.91 10.24 -12.90
CA ALA A 208 15.44 11.61 -12.65
C ALA A 208 15.73 12.55 -13.83
N GLU A 209 16.92 12.48 -14.43
CA GLU A 209 17.28 13.21 -15.65
C GLU A 209 16.35 12.88 -16.82
N LEU A 210 15.95 11.62 -16.95
CA LEU A 210 15.02 11.15 -17.98
C LEU A 210 13.55 11.44 -17.64
N GLY A 211 13.28 12.13 -16.53
CA GLY A 211 11.95 12.62 -16.17
C GLY A 211 11.07 11.64 -15.39
N ASP A 212 11.63 10.60 -14.76
CA ASP A 212 10.85 9.75 -13.86
C ASP A 212 10.69 10.39 -12.48
N SER A 213 9.46 10.73 -12.11
CA SER A 213 9.14 11.37 -10.85
C SER A 213 9.45 10.49 -9.62
N ALA A 214 9.42 9.16 -9.78
CA ALA A 214 9.76 8.24 -8.69
C ALA A 214 11.26 8.28 -8.32
N ALA A 215 12.14 8.52 -9.30
CA ALA A 215 13.56 8.69 -9.04
C ALA A 215 13.83 9.86 -8.09
N TYR A 216 13.16 11.00 -8.30
CA TYR A 216 13.22 12.14 -7.38
C TYR A 216 12.75 11.80 -5.97
N GLY A 217 11.74 10.94 -5.84
CA GLY A 217 11.27 10.42 -4.54
C GLY A 217 12.35 9.66 -3.79
N HIS A 218 13.02 8.72 -4.47
CA HIS A 218 14.12 7.94 -3.89
C HIS A 218 15.35 8.80 -3.58
N LEU A 219 15.70 9.75 -4.46
CA LEU A 219 16.80 10.69 -4.19
C LEU A 219 16.50 11.56 -2.97
N GLY A 220 15.25 12.00 -2.81
CA GLY A 220 14.82 12.74 -1.63
C GLY A 220 14.98 11.91 -0.35
N ASP A 221 14.57 10.64 -0.37
CA ASP A 221 14.78 9.72 0.75
C ASP A 221 16.28 9.53 1.05
N ILE A 222 17.13 9.33 0.04
CA ILE A 222 18.59 9.21 0.21
C ILE A 222 19.17 10.48 0.84
N HIS A 223 18.77 11.66 0.37
CA HIS A 223 19.24 12.92 0.94
C HIS A 223 18.79 13.11 2.38
N ALA A 224 17.57 12.72 2.73
CA ALA A 224 17.06 12.83 4.10
C ALA A 224 17.72 11.81 5.04
N ASP A 225 17.86 10.56 4.61
CA ASP A 225 18.28 9.44 5.46
C ASP A 225 19.78 9.28 5.58
N VAL A 226 20.49 9.42 4.46
CA VAL A 226 21.92 9.12 4.36
C VAL A 226 22.75 10.38 4.38
N ASP A 227 22.44 11.32 3.48
CA ASP A 227 23.20 12.58 3.40
C ASP A 227 22.82 13.54 4.55
N ARG A 228 21.70 13.27 5.24
CA ARG A 228 21.11 14.11 6.31
C ARG A 228 20.97 15.57 5.88
N ASP A 229 20.57 15.77 4.63
CA ASP A 229 20.40 17.05 3.95
C ASP A 229 18.91 17.29 3.67
N ALA A 230 18.21 17.82 4.67
CA ALA A 230 16.77 18.09 4.58
C ALA A 230 16.40 19.11 3.47
N PRO A 231 17.14 20.21 3.25
CA PRO A 231 16.86 21.12 2.14
C PRO A 231 16.95 20.42 0.78
N LYS A 232 17.98 19.60 0.56
CA LYS A 232 18.13 18.87 -0.70
C LYS A 232 17.05 17.79 -0.86
N ALA A 233 16.70 17.11 0.23
CA ALA A 233 15.58 16.15 0.24
C ALA A 233 14.26 16.81 -0.15
N MET A 234 13.91 17.94 0.47
CA MET A 234 12.72 18.72 0.17
C MET A 234 12.68 19.17 -1.29
N LYS A 235 13.79 19.65 -1.83
CA LYS A 235 13.89 20.05 -3.25
C LYS A 235 13.64 18.86 -4.19
N CYS A 236 14.21 17.70 -3.90
CA CYS A 236 13.98 16.48 -4.67
C CYS A 236 12.51 16.07 -4.64
N TRP A 237 11.90 15.99 -3.44
CA TRP A 237 10.49 15.63 -3.31
C TRP A 237 9.55 16.65 -3.97
N GLU A 238 9.81 17.95 -3.84
CA GLU A 238 9.03 18.99 -4.50
C GLU A 238 9.09 18.83 -6.03
N THR A 239 10.29 18.59 -6.58
CA THR A 239 10.46 18.34 -8.01
C THR A 239 9.64 17.11 -8.44
N GLY A 240 9.76 15.99 -7.73
CA GLY A 240 9.00 14.77 -8.01
C GLY A 240 7.48 14.95 -7.89
N ALA A 241 7.03 15.78 -6.95
CA ALA A 241 5.62 16.09 -6.72
C ALA A 241 5.00 17.01 -7.80
N LEU A 242 5.81 17.82 -8.48
CA LEU A 242 5.40 18.78 -9.50
C LEU A 242 5.52 18.27 -10.94
N MET A 243 6.15 17.10 -11.16
CA MET A 243 6.21 16.46 -12.47
C MET A 243 4.81 16.17 -13.03
N PRO A 244 4.64 16.11 -14.37
CA PRO A 244 3.34 15.84 -15.01
C PRO A 244 2.64 14.59 -14.50
N VAL A 245 3.40 13.54 -14.20
CA VAL A 245 2.94 12.38 -13.42
C VAL A 245 3.54 12.49 -12.03
N PRO A 246 2.82 13.03 -11.04
CA PRO A 246 3.40 13.39 -9.74
C PRO A 246 3.76 12.15 -8.92
N ASN A 247 4.88 12.21 -8.21
CA ASN A 247 5.24 11.18 -7.25
C ASN A 247 4.55 11.43 -5.90
N LEU A 248 3.60 10.54 -5.57
CA LEU A 248 2.79 10.65 -4.35
C LEU A 248 3.59 10.37 -3.08
N HIS A 249 4.61 9.52 -3.18
CA HIS A 249 5.50 9.24 -2.08
C HIS A 249 6.24 10.52 -1.65
N SER A 250 6.72 11.31 -2.62
CA SER A 250 7.35 12.60 -2.39
C SER A 250 6.40 13.57 -1.67
N ARG A 251 5.13 13.66 -2.11
CA ARG A 251 4.10 14.46 -1.41
C ARG A 251 3.88 13.99 0.02
N HIS A 252 3.81 12.69 0.24
CA HIS A 252 3.67 12.13 1.58
C HIS A 252 4.86 12.49 2.49
N ARG A 253 6.09 12.36 1.97
CA ARG A 253 7.32 12.75 2.67
C ARG A 253 7.37 14.24 2.97
N MET A 254 6.97 15.10 2.03
CA MET A 254 6.84 16.54 2.28
C MET A 254 5.84 16.82 3.41
N GLY A 255 4.69 16.15 3.41
CA GLY A 255 3.72 16.29 4.50
C GLY A 255 4.27 15.85 5.85
N MET A 256 5.08 14.78 5.90
CA MET A 256 5.77 14.38 7.14
C MET A 256 6.77 15.45 7.61
N MET A 257 7.61 15.96 6.71
CA MET A 257 8.59 17.00 7.06
C MET A 257 7.92 18.29 7.52
N GLU A 258 6.85 18.72 6.84
CA GLU A 258 6.11 19.90 7.24
C GLU A 258 5.44 19.72 8.60
N TRP A 259 4.96 18.52 8.91
CA TRP A 259 4.35 18.20 10.20
C TRP A 259 5.39 18.16 11.33
N ASP A 260 6.41 17.32 11.17
CA ASP A 260 7.32 16.95 12.24
C ASP A 260 8.44 17.99 12.44
N LEU A 261 8.98 18.57 11.36
CA LEU A 261 10.15 19.44 11.39
C LEU A 261 9.81 20.94 11.33
N LEU A 262 8.81 21.32 10.53
CA LEU A 262 8.44 22.73 10.34
C LEU A 262 7.23 23.18 11.19
N GLY A 263 6.56 22.25 11.89
CA GLY A 263 5.34 22.53 12.65
C GLY A 263 4.16 23.05 11.80
N SER A 264 4.26 22.95 10.47
CA SER A 264 3.30 23.45 9.49
C SER A 264 2.18 22.43 9.24
N THR A 265 1.43 22.11 10.30
CA THR A 265 0.42 21.02 10.32
C THR A 265 -0.68 21.20 9.27
N GLU A 266 -1.13 22.43 9.02
CA GLU A 266 -2.12 22.73 7.98
C GLU A 266 -1.64 22.28 6.59
N ARG A 267 -0.39 22.57 6.26
CA ARG A 267 0.18 22.23 4.95
C ARG A 267 0.50 20.76 4.81
N ALA A 268 0.95 20.13 5.90
CA ALA A 268 1.11 18.69 5.96
C ALA A 268 -0.21 17.97 5.61
N VAL A 269 -1.32 18.46 6.17
CA VAL A 269 -2.67 17.99 5.85
C VAL A 269 -2.99 18.23 4.37
N MET A 270 -2.66 19.39 3.78
CA MET A 270 -2.86 19.63 2.35
C MET A 270 -2.11 18.61 1.47
N HIS A 271 -0.84 18.31 1.75
CA HIS A 271 -0.08 17.29 1.03
C HIS A 271 -0.75 15.92 1.10
N TRP A 272 -1.17 15.52 2.29
CA TRP A 272 -1.81 14.22 2.48
C TRP A 272 -3.19 14.16 1.85
N ARG A 273 -3.99 15.24 1.87
CA ARG A 273 -5.29 15.30 1.17
C ARG A 273 -5.14 15.12 -0.32
N VAL A 274 -4.14 15.75 -0.94
CA VAL A 274 -3.85 15.58 -2.36
C VAL A 274 -3.42 14.15 -2.66
N ALA A 275 -2.47 13.61 -1.90
CA ALA A 275 -1.94 12.26 -2.13
C ALA A 275 -2.98 11.15 -1.87
N ALA A 276 -3.78 11.28 -0.80
CA ALA A 276 -4.82 10.32 -0.45
C ALA A 276 -6.06 10.46 -1.35
N GLY A 277 -6.62 11.67 -1.43
CA GLY A 277 -7.90 11.91 -2.07
C GLY A 277 -7.87 11.74 -3.59
N ARG A 278 -6.80 12.18 -4.27
CA ARG A 278 -6.74 12.06 -5.74
C ARG A 278 -6.15 10.76 -6.23
N CYS A 279 -5.40 10.09 -5.36
CA CYS A 279 -4.52 9.02 -5.79
C CYS A 279 -4.47 7.82 -4.84
N GLY A 280 -5.43 7.69 -3.93
CA GLY A 280 -5.59 6.48 -3.14
C GLY A 280 -4.39 6.13 -2.26
N TYR A 281 -3.48 7.07 -1.97
CA TYR A 281 -2.23 6.74 -1.27
C TYR A 281 -2.49 6.44 0.21
N LYS A 282 -2.57 5.15 0.54
CA LYS A 282 -2.96 4.63 1.87
C LYS A 282 -2.19 5.25 3.03
N LYS A 283 -0.85 5.42 2.90
CA LYS A 283 -0.02 6.02 3.97
C LYS A 283 -0.41 7.46 4.29
N SER A 284 -0.82 8.24 3.29
CA SER A 284 -1.33 9.60 3.51
C SER A 284 -2.71 9.58 4.13
N MET A 285 -3.58 8.63 3.74
CA MET A 285 -4.91 8.48 4.35
C MET A 285 -4.81 8.19 5.86
N THR A 286 -3.90 7.32 6.29
CA THR A 286 -3.67 7.08 7.72
C THR A 286 -3.18 8.34 8.43
N SER A 287 -2.30 9.11 7.80
CA SER A 287 -1.78 10.35 8.38
C SER A 287 -2.90 11.36 8.61
N LEU A 288 -3.87 11.44 7.70
CA LEU A 288 -5.08 12.27 7.86
C LEU A 288 -6.00 11.78 8.97
N MET A 289 -6.17 10.46 9.13
CA MET A 289 -6.95 9.91 10.24
C MET A 289 -6.33 10.27 11.59
N GLU A 290 -5.00 10.33 11.68
CA GLU A 290 -4.30 10.77 12.88
C GLU A 290 -4.41 12.28 13.09
N ALA A 291 -4.23 13.08 12.03
CA ALA A 291 -4.43 14.52 12.08
C ALA A 291 -5.84 14.90 12.56
N ASN A 292 -6.85 14.07 12.29
CA ASN A 292 -8.21 14.29 12.77
C ASN A 292 -8.35 14.05 14.28
N LYS A 293 -7.62 13.07 14.84
CA LYS A 293 -7.63 12.83 16.29
C LYS A 293 -7.01 13.99 17.06
N THR A 294 -6.00 14.62 16.46
CA THR A 294 -5.30 15.78 17.02
C THR A 294 -5.95 17.12 16.65
N GLY A 295 -7.05 17.11 15.88
CA GLY A 295 -7.84 18.30 15.56
C GLY A 295 -7.29 19.18 14.43
N HIS A 296 -6.30 18.69 13.65
CA HIS A 296 -5.68 19.43 12.54
C HIS A 296 -6.42 19.29 11.19
N ILE A 297 -7.49 18.49 11.13
CA ILE A 297 -8.40 18.40 9.99
C ILE A 297 -9.83 18.27 10.50
N THR A 298 -10.78 18.92 9.83
CA THR A 298 -12.20 18.81 10.18
C THR A 298 -12.76 17.44 9.79
N LYS A 299 -13.81 17.00 10.48
CA LYS A 299 -14.51 15.75 10.13
C LYS A 299 -15.08 15.80 8.71
N ASP A 300 -15.56 16.96 8.28
CA ASP A 300 -16.12 17.15 6.95
C ASP A 300 -15.04 17.06 5.86
N ASP A 301 -13.89 17.70 6.06
CA ASP A 301 -12.75 17.59 5.14
C ASP A 301 -12.19 16.17 5.07
N LEU A 302 -12.14 15.46 6.21
CA LEU A 302 -11.72 14.06 6.25
C LEU A 302 -12.72 13.17 5.49
N SER A 303 -14.02 13.39 5.69
CA SER A 303 -15.09 12.66 5.00
C SER A 303 -15.03 12.88 3.48
N ALA A 304 -14.87 14.13 3.04
CA ALA A 304 -14.70 14.47 1.62
C ALA A 304 -13.45 13.80 1.03
N THR A 305 -12.34 13.77 1.79
CA THR A 305 -11.10 13.10 1.35
C THR A 305 -11.26 11.58 1.27
N LEU A 306 -11.99 10.97 2.20
CA LEU A 306 -12.33 9.54 2.18
C LEU A 306 -13.20 9.18 0.99
N GLN A 307 -14.16 10.03 0.63
CA GLN A 307 -14.99 9.83 -0.56
C GLN A 307 -14.12 9.87 -1.83
N ALA A 308 -13.31 10.91 -2.00
CA ALA A 308 -12.40 11.02 -3.14
C ALA A 308 -11.39 9.85 -3.21
N TYR A 309 -10.89 9.39 -2.06
CA TYR A 309 -10.03 8.21 -1.96
C TYR A 309 -10.75 6.96 -2.51
N LYS A 310 -12.00 6.73 -2.10
CA LYS A 310 -12.80 5.58 -2.58
C LYS A 310 -13.05 5.68 -4.08
N GLU A 311 -13.49 6.84 -4.57
CA GLU A 311 -13.71 7.07 -6.00
C GLU A 311 -12.45 6.80 -6.82
N SER A 312 -11.28 7.25 -6.34
CA SER A 312 -9.99 7.01 -6.98
C SER A 312 -9.60 5.52 -6.97
N VAL A 313 -9.82 4.82 -5.87
CA VAL A 313 -9.56 3.37 -5.76
C VAL A 313 -10.51 2.57 -6.65
N ASP A 314 -11.79 2.95 -6.69
CA ASP A 314 -12.81 2.28 -7.48
C ASP A 314 -12.62 2.52 -8.99
N SER A 315 -12.21 3.73 -9.40
CA SER A 315 -11.89 4.01 -10.81
C SER A 315 -10.72 3.20 -11.34
N MET A 316 -9.82 2.72 -10.46
CA MET A 316 -8.75 1.80 -10.83
C MET A 316 -9.20 0.33 -10.91
N SER A 317 -10.39 0.01 -10.38
CA SER A 317 -10.93 -1.35 -10.34
C SER A 317 -11.58 -1.69 -11.69
N SER A 318 -10.97 -2.59 -12.46
CA SER A 318 -11.61 -3.15 -13.66
C SER A 318 -11.72 -4.67 -13.55
N LEU A 319 -12.76 -5.23 -14.16
CA LEU A 319 -12.93 -6.67 -14.26
C LEU A 319 -11.72 -7.32 -14.95
N ASP A 320 -11.16 -6.65 -15.94
CA ASP A 320 -9.97 -7.13 -16.67
C ASP A 320 -8.71 -7.13 -15.80
N ARG A 321 -8.53 -6.14 -14.91
CA ARG A 321 -7.45 -6.15 -13.93
C ARG A 321 -7.63 -7.25 -12.89
N LYS A 322 -8.86 -7.46 -12.41
CA LYS A 322 -9.19 -8.55 -11.49
C LYS A 322 -8.89 -9.91 -12.14
N ARG A 323 -9.34 -10.11 -13.38
CA ARG A 323 -9.03 -11.32 -14.18
C ARG A 323 -7.53 -11.47 -14.43
N ALA A 324 -6.81 -10.40 -14.74
CA ALA A 324 -5.35 -10.46 -14.90
C ALA A 324 -4.64 -10.88 -13.61
N VAL A 325 -5.07 -10.37 -12.45
CA VAL A 325 -4.56 -10.78 -11.13
C VAL A 325 -4.93 -12.24 -10.82
N GLU A 326 -6.14 -12.69 -11.17
CA GLU A 326 -6.58 -14.07 -10.99
C GLU A 326 -5.77 -15.04 -11.86
N ILE A 327 -5.56 -14.70 -13.14
CA ILE A 327 -4.71 -15.45 -14.08
C ILE A 327 -3.26 -15.46 -13.59
N ARG A 328 -2.76 -14.35 -13.01
CA ARG A 328 -1.44 -14.29 -12.40
C ARG A 328 -1.32 -15.25 -11.21
N ASN A 329 -2.31 -15.24 -10.34
CA ASN A 329 -2.29 -16.05 -9.11
C ASN A 329 -2.58 -17.53 -9.37
N SER A 330 -3.12 -17.90 -10.53
CA SER A 330 -3.38 -19.29 -10.92
C SER A 330 -2.16 -20.02 -11.49
N GLY A 331 -1.03 -19.32 -11.70
CA GLY A 331 0.23 -19.94 -12.12
C GLY A 331 0.25 -20.46 -13.56
N ILE A 332 -0.74 -20.10 -14.39
CA ILE A 332 -0.92 -20.63 -15.75
C ILE A 332 0.19 -20.17 -16.71
N PHE A 333 0.98 -19.15 -16.33
CA PHE A 333 2.12 -18.64 -17.11
C PHE A 333 3.48 -18.72 -16.38
N GLY A 334 3.58 -19.62 -15.40
CA GLY A 334 4.86 -19.97 -14.75
C GLY A 334 5.77 -20.78 -15.65
#